data_AF-A0A9E1IFR5-F1
#
_entry.id   AF-A0A9E1IFR5-F1
#
_cell.length_a   1.000
_cell.length_b   1.000
_cell.length_c   1.000
_cell.angle_alpha   90.00
_cell.angle_beta   90.00
_cell.angle_gamma   90.00
#
_symmetry.space_group_name_H-M   'P 1'
#
loop_
_entity.id
_entity.type
_entity.pdbx_description
1 polymer ?
#
loop_
_entity_poly.entity_id
_entity_poly.type
_entity_poly.pdbx_seq_one_letter_code
_entity_poly.pdbx_strand_id
1 'polypeptide(L)'
;MGVHLLIAALATMAWAQEPEETGPASDEAGEETPESADSESRECEDAPSLVRRAERDVEGYYLAEAAAEIAQAKAGLGCGPILDTAMLARMWQVEGVVLTLQDDPAGGQRSFAASGRLSPDTWNANYGADMRQKFDDATASAPTAEGQIKVRSVTKIAEVAIDGQIVEMPIKATAGLHLVQVMDETTLARFARIVDLPAKEQLVLTVPVRRVGDEEWMPPPDSSLIMTYRGHPSRDLIIGSGVTAVATIASLAVAGVANEQFLNTPTEYEAKKHMTVNRATFLSGIAAGAATGGLIIGAVVQGKW
;
A
#
# COMPACT_ATOMS: atom_id res chain seq x y z
N MET A 1 39.52 46.37 -11.46
CA MET A 1 40.26 46.55 -12.73
C MET A 1 40.26 45.23 -13.47
N GLY A 2 39.89 45.22 -14.75
CA GLY A 2 39.81 44.03 -15.63
C GLY A 2 38.43 43.36 -15.63
N VAL A 3 37.40 43.70 -16.43
CA VAL A 3 37.25 44.02 -17.87
C VAL A 3 37.13 42.76 -18.76
N HIS A 4 35.89 42.52 -19.24
CA HIS A 4 35.47 41.93 -20.54
C HIS A 4 35.74 40.43 -20.79
N LEU A 5 35.04 39.64 -21.63
CA LEU A 5 34.08 39.76 -22.75
C LEU A 5 33.52 38.29 -22.91
N LEU A 6 32.22 37.98 -23.00
CA LEU A 6 31.33 37.96 -24.20
C LEU A 6 31.30 36.60 -24.97
N ILE A 7 30.10 36.32 -25.49
CA ILE A 7 29.73 35.51 -26.69
C ILE A 7 28.80 34.31 -26.43
N ALA A 8 27.61 34.50 -27.00
CA ALA A 8 26.49 33.59 -27.16
C ALA A 8 26.75 32.47 -28.18
N ALA A 9 25.99 31.38 -28.06
CA ALA A 9 25.60 30.56 -29.21
C ALA A 9 24.19 29.99 -28.98
N LEU A 10 23.21 30.67 -29.57
CA LEU A 10 21.87 30.17 -29.84
C LEU A 10 21.98 29.23 -31.05
N ALA A 11 21.65 27.95 -30.87
CA ALA A 11 21.43 27.02 -31.97
C ALA A 11 19.93 26.77 -32.12
N THR A 12 19.30 27.56 -32.99
CA THR A 12 17.99 27.28 -33.58
C THR A 12 18.11 26.08 -34.50
N MET A 13 17.63 24.90 -34.07
CA MET A 13 17.33 23.81 -35.01
C MET A 13 15.87 23.93 -35.42
N ALA A 14 15.68 24.46 -36.63
CA ALA A 14 14.47 24.32 -37.41
C ALA A 14 14.34 22.85 -37.82
N TRP A 15 13.28 22.18 -37.39
CA TRP A 15 12.85 20.92 -37.98
C TRP A 15 11.65 21.19 -38.87
N ALA A 16 11.77 20.71 -40.10
CA ALA A 16 10.87 20.90 -41.21
C ALA A 16 9.51 20.24 -40.93
N GLN A 17 8.43 20.94 -41.26
CA GLN A 17 7.10 20.35 -41.42
C GLN A 17 7.10 19.59 -42.75
N GLU A 18 6.87 18.29 -42.68
CA GLU A 18 6.50 17.49 -43.85
C GLU A 18 5.04 17.79 -44.24
N PRO A 19 4.71 17.85 -45.54
CA PRO A 19 3.39 18.21 -46.03
C PRO A 19 2.36 17.10 -45.78
N GLU A 20 1.16 17.53 -45.38
CA GLU A 20 -0.06 16.71 -45.33
C GLU A 20 -0.37 16.13 -46.71
N GLU A 21 -0.28 14.81 -46.83
CA GLU A 21 -0.78 14.07 -47.99
C GLU A 21 -2.27 13.75 -47.76
N THR A 22 -3.14 14.53 -48.41
CA THR A 22 -4.58 14.34 -48.44
C THR A 22 -4.95 13.16 -49.34
N GLY A 23 -5.05 11.97 -48.74
CA GLY A 23 -5.56 10.77 -49.39
C GLY A 23 -7.09 10.80 -49.59
N PRO A 24 -7.60 10.21 -50.69
CA PRO A 24 -9.01 10.26 -51.07
C PRO A 24 -9.91 9.44 -50.12
N ALA A 25 -11.05 10.04 -49.78
CA ALA A 25 -12.18 9.39 -49.11
C ALA A 25 -12.62 8.16 -49.90
N SER A 26 -12.40 6.97 -49.32
CA SER A 26 -12.94 5.72 -49.81
C SER A 26 -14.13 5.35 -48.94
N ASP A 27 -15.33 5.59 -49.48
CA ASP A 27 -16.61 5.13 -48.95
C ASP A 27 -16.72 3.61 -49.16
N GLU A 28 -16.10 2.82 -48.28
CA GLU A 28 -16.41 1.40 -48.14
C GLU A 28 -17.27 1.20 -46.89
N ALA A 29 -18.58 1.14 -47.12
CA ALA A 29 -19.56 0.64 -46.16
C ALA A 29 -19.30 -0.87 -45.94
N GLY A 30 -18.30 -1.19 -45.13
CA GLY A 30 -18.07 -2.52 -44.62
C GLY A 30 -19.18 -2.88 -43.65
N GLU A 31 -19.90 -3.98 -43.92
CA GLU A 31 -20.73 -4.65 -42.93
C GLU A 31 -19.87 -4.94 -41.69
N GLU A 32 -20.05 -4.13 -40.65
CA GLU A 32 -19.56 -4.39 -39.30
C GLU A 32 -20.23 -5.68 -38.83
N THR A 33 -19.59 -6.80 -39.16
CA THR A 33 -19.85 -8.07 -38.50
C THR A 33 -19.62 -7.76 -37.03
N PRO A 34 -20.61 -7.93 -36.13
CA PRO A 34 -20.39 -7.70 -34.72
C PRO A 34 -19.27 -8.64 -34.32
N GLU A 35 -18.09 -8.05 -34.15
CA GLU A 35 -16.91 -8.67 -33.56
C GLU A 35 -17.46 -9.37 -32.34
N SER A 36 -17.49 -10.69 -32.42
CA SER A 36 -18.00 -11.54 -31.36
C SER A 36 -17.43 -10.94 -30.09
N ALA A 37 -18.31 -10.53 -29.19
CA ALA A 37 -17.93 -10.23 -27.83
C ALA A 37 -17.41 -11.56 -27.28
N ASP A 38 -16.17 -11.88 -27.65
CA ASP A 38 -15.34 -12.85 -27.03
C ASP A 38 -15.49 -12.47 -25.58
N SER A 39 -16.19 -13.34 -24.86
CA SER A 39 -16.20 -13.31 -23.43
C SER A 39 -14.74 -13.45 -23.07
N GLU A 40 -14.06 -12.31 -22.96
CA GLU A 40 -12.80 -12.16 -22.28
C GLU A 40 -13.12 -12.65 -20.89
N SER A 41 -13.04 -13.97 -20.69
CA SER A 41 -12.64 -14.54 -19.43
C SER A 41 -11.32 -13.85 -19.15
N ARG A 42 -11.38 -12.66 -18.56
CA ARG A 42 -10.22 -11.81 -18.31
C ARG A 42 -9.26 -12.69 -17.56
N GLU A 43 -8.26 -13.16 -18.28
CA GLU A 43 -7.28 -14.07 -17.74
C GLU A 43 -6.66 -13.29 -16.60
N CYS A 44 -6.91 -13.77 -15.38
CA CYS A 44 -6.43 -13.09 -14.21
C CYS A 44 -4.91 -13.06 -14.31
N GLU A 45 -4.37 -11.85 -14.23
CA GLU A 45 -2.96 -11.67 -14.46
C GLU A 45 -2.14 -12.43 -13.41
N ASP A 46 -1.08 -13.11 -13.86
CA ASP A 46 -0.23 -13.95 -13.02
C ASP A 46 0.52 -13.11 -11.98
N ALA A 47 0.04 -13.12 -10.73
CA ALA A 47 0.63 -12.36 -9.64
C ALA A 47 2.16 -12.58 -9.47
N PRO A 48 2.70 -13.83 -9.53
CA PRO A 48 4.14 -14.06 -9.58
C PRO A 48 4.89 -13.29 -10.69
N SER A 49 4.32 -13.20 -11.88
CA SER A 49 4.91 -12.44 -12.99
C SER A 49 4.91 -10.95 -12.69
N LEU A 50 3.80 -10.41 -12.21
CA LEU A 50 3.69 -9.01 -11.79
C LEU A 50 4.70 -8.66 -10.68
N VAL A 51 4.84 -9.51 -9.65
CA VAL A 51 5.84 -9.29 -8.59
C VAL A 51 7.26 -9.24 -9.17
N ARG A 52 7.61 -10.17 -10.07
CA ARG A 52 8.93 -10.16 -10.73
C ARG A 52 9.18 -8.93 -11.59
N ARG A 53 8.15 -8.39 -12.24
CA ARG A 53 8.28 -7.12 -12.98
C ARG A 53 8.49 -5.97 -12.00
N ALA A 54 7.73 -5.93 -10.91
CA ALA A 54 7.81 -4.86 -9.93
C ALA A 54 9.17 -4.82 -9.23
N GLU A 55 9.78 -5.99 -9.00
CA GLU A 55 11.16 -6.07 -8.50
C GLU A 55 12.16 -5.39 -9.46
N ARG A 56 12.07 -5.65 -10.77
CA ARG A 56 12.94 -5.01 -11.77
C ARG A 56 12.69 -3.52 -11.88
N ASP A 57 11.44 -3.10 -11.75
CA ASP A 57 11.07 -1.68 -11.80
C ASP A 57 11.60 -0.92 -10.58
N VAL A 58 11.57 -1.51 -9.38
CA VAL A 58 12.26 -0.97 -8.20
C VAL A 58 13.78 -0.85 -8.44
N GLU A 59 14.42 -1.87 -9.01
CA GLU A 59 15.86 -1.84 -9.34
C GLU A 59 16.20 -0.73 -10.35
N GLY A 60 15.30 -0.46 -11.30
CA GLY A 60 15.39 0.62 -12.28
C GLY A 60 14.94 2.00 -11.77
N TYR A 61 14.51 2.12 -10.52
CA TYR A 61 13.89 3.33 -9.94
C TYR A 61 12.58 3.79 -10.62
N TYR A 62 11.88 2.88 -11.30
CA TYR A 62 10.53 3.07 -11.85
C TYR A 62 9.46 2.80 -10.78
N LEU A 63 9.44 3.64 -9.75
CA LEU A 63 8.65 3.39 -8.54
C LEU A 63 7.12 3.47 -8.76
N ALA A 64 6.66 4.23 -9.76
CA ALA A 64 5.24 4.35 -10.06
C ALA A 64 4.71 3.07 -10.74
N GLU A 65 5.51 2.52 -11.67
CA GLU A 65 5.26 1.27 -12.37
C GLU A 65 5.28 0.09 -11.40
N ALA A 66 6.31 0.00 -10.55
CA ALA A 66 6.39 -1.02 -9.50
C ALA A 66 5.17 -0.98 -8.56
N ALA A 67 4.70 0.22 -8.17
CA ALA A 67 3.51 0.37 -7.34
C ALA A 67 2.24 -0.14 -8.06
N ALA A 68 2.09 0.20 -9.34
CA ALA A 68 0.97 -0.25 -10.17
C ALA A 68 0.96 -1.78 -10.33
N GLU A 69 2.12 -2.38 -10.58
CA GLU A 69 2.27 -3.83 -10.73
C GLU A 69 2.00 -4.59 -9.43
N ILE A 70 2.44 -4.07 -8.27
CA ILE A 70 2.07 -4.65 -6.97
C ILE A 70 0.56 -4.53 -6.71
N ALA A 71 -0.05 -3.40 -7.06
CA ALA A 71 -1.50 -3.24 -6.93
C ALA A 71 -2.26 -4.25 -7.81
N GLN A 72 -1.83 -4.45 -9.06
CA GLN A 72 -2.37 -5.46 -9.96
C GLN A 72 -2.13 -6.88 -9.42
N ALA A 73 -0.94 -7.18 -8.89
CA ALA A 73 -0.62 -8.49 -8.32
C ALA A 73 -1.59 -8.81 -7.18
N LYS A 74 -1.84 -7.86 -6.29
CA LYS A 74 -2.79 -7.99 -5.18
C LYS A 74 -4.22 -8.21 -5.64
N ALA A 75 -4.65 -7.53 -6.70
CA ALA A 75 -5.96 -7.75 -7.31
C ALA A 75 -6.09 -9.17 -7.90
N GLY A 76 -5.00 -9.73 -8.44
CA GLY A 76 -4.94 -11.08 -9.01
C GLY A 76 -4.89 -12.23 -7.99
N LEU A 77 -4.54 -11.98 -6.72
CA LEU A 77 -4.37 -13.03 -5.70
C LEU A 77 -5.62 -13.89 -5.47
N GLY A 78 -6.80 -13.35 -5.76
CA GLY A 78 -8.09 -14.04 -5.60
C GLY A 78 -8.52 -14.83 -6.84
N CYS A 79 -7.66 -14.98 -7.83
CA CYS A 79 -7.99 -15.55 -9.13
C CYS A 79 -6.84 -16.36 -9.73
N GLY A 80 -6.24 -17.23 -8.92
CA GLY A 80 -5.10 -18.05 -9.33
C GLY A 80 -4.77 -19.12 -8.30
N PRO A 81 -3.66 -19.84 -8.45
CA PRO A 81 -3.18 -20.76 -7.43
C PRO A 81 -2.83 -20.03 -6.12
N ILE A 82 -2.65 -20.80 -5.04
CA ILE A 82 -2.06 -20.27 -3.80
C ILE A 82 -0.68 -19.68 -4.12
N LEU A 83 -0.43 -18.47 -3.64
CA LEU A 83 0.89 -17.86 -3.77
C LEU A 83 1.84 -18.52 -2.79
N ASP A 84 2.98 -19.04 -3.26
CA ASP A 84 3.96 -19.65 -2.37
C ASP A 84 4.56 -18.63 -1.38
N THR A 85 4.95 -19.10 -0.20
CA THR A 85 5.45 -18.24 0.89
C THR A 85 6.66 -17.40 0.46
N ALA A 86 7.55 -17.93 -0.39
CA ALA A 86 8.73 -17.20 -0.84
C ALA A 86 8.37 -16.07 -1.82
N MET A 87 7.49 -16.32 -2.78
CA MET A 87 6.96 -15.30 -3.69
C MET A 87 6.17 -14.22 -2.93
N LEU A 88 5.38 -14.61 -1.93
CA LEU A 88 4.67 -13.66 -1.07
C LEU A 88 5.65 -12.78 -0.27
N ALA A 89 6.73 -13.36 0.26
CA ALA A 89 7.78 -12.59 0.94
C ALA A 89 8.43 -11.56 0.00
N ARG A 90 8.67 -11.92 -1.26
CA ARG A 90 9.20 -11.02 -2.30
C ARG A 90 8.23 -9.88 -2.62
N MET A 91 6.94 -10.18 -2.79
CA MET A 91 5.89 -9.15 -2.98
C MET A 91 5.92 -8.11 -1.84
N TRP A 92 5.99 -8.57 -0.59
CA TRP A 92 6.07 -7.70 0.58
C TRP A 92 7.38 -6.90 0.66
N GLN A 93 8.50 -7.45 0.18
CA GLN A 93 9.76 -6.74 0.06
C GLN A 93 9.67 -5.58 -0.94
N VAL A 94 9.16 -5.84 -2.14
CA VAL A 94 8.95 -4.81 -3.17
C VAL A 94 8.07 -3.69 -2.64
N GLU A 95 6.91 -4.05 -2.06
CA GLU A 95 6.01 -3.07 -1.46
C GLU A 95 6.68 -2.28 -0.33
N GLY A 96 7.46 -2.94 0.53
CA GLY A 96 8.22 -2.30 1.59
C GLY A 96 9.17 -1.21 1.06
N VAL A 97 9.87 -1.52 -0.04
CA VAL A 97 10.78 -0.57 -0.71
C VAL A 97 10.00 0.57 -1.34
N VAL A 98 8.97 0.27 -2.15
CA VAL A 98 8.14 1.28 -2.83
C VAL A 98 7.55 2.27 -1.83
N LEU A 99 6.87 1.78 -0.78
CA LEU A 99 6.24 2.64 0.23
C LEU A 99 7.26 3.48 1.00
N THR A 100 8.42 2.90 1.34
CA THR A 100 9.49 3.65 2.01
C THR A 100 10.01 4.80 1.16
N LEU A 101 10.21 4.57 -0.14
CA LEU A 101 10.74 5.56 -1.07
C LEU A 101 9.68 6.60 -1.51
N GLN A 102 8.39 6.31 -1.33
CA GLN A 102 7.26 7.21 -1.60
C GLN A 102 6.77 7.95 -0.33
N ASP A 103 7.62 8.12 0.67
CA ASP A 103 7.32 8.82 1.94
C ASP A 103 6.19 8.18 2.79
N ASP A 104 5.90 6.88 2.66
CA ASP A 104 5.11 6.09 3.60
C ASP A 104 5.97 5.03 4.34
N PRO A 105 6.87 5.47 5.24
CA PRO A 105 7.74 4.56 5.97
C PRO A 105 6.98 3.63 6.94
N ALA A 106 5.78 4.03 7.40
CA ALA A 106 4.97 3.20 8.28
C ALA A 106 4.33 2.03 7.53
N GLY A 107 3.83 2.27 6.31
CA GLY A 107 3.43 1.22 5.38
C GLY A 107 4.59 0.32 5.01
N GLY A 108 5.74 0.92 4.66
CA GLY A 108 6.96 0.19 4.34
C GLY A 108 7.41 -0.75 5.46
N GLN A 109 7.43 -0.27 6.71
CA GLN A 109 7.78 -1.07 7.89
C GLN A 109 6.84 -2.27 8.08
N ARG A 110 5.52 -2.11 7.91
CA ARG A 110 4.57 -3.22 8.04
C ARG A 110 4.80 -4.28 6.96
N SER A 111 5.04 -3.87 5.72
CA SER A 111 5.32 -4.77 4.61
C SER A 111 6.65 -5.52 4.82
N PHE A 112 7.71 -4.83 5.26
CA PHE A 112 8.97 -5.50 5.60
C PHE A 112 8.82 -6.49 6.76
N ALA A 113 8.10 -6.14 7.83
CA ALA A 113 7.84 -7.06 8.92
C ALA A 113 7.06 -8.31 8.47
N ALA A 114 6.11 -8.15 7.54
CA ALA A 114 5.41 -9.28 6.92
C ALA A 114 6.37 -10.14 6.11
N SER A 115 7.23 -9.55 5.27
CA SER A 115 8.23 -10.27 4.49
C SER A 115 9.21 -11.05 5.38
N GLY A 116 9.77 -10.40 6.40
CA GLY A 116 10.74 -11.02 7.31
C GLY A 116 10.17 -12.16 8.13
N ARG A 117 8.86 -12.13 8.44
CA ARG A 117 8.17 -13.27 9.07
C ARG A 117 8.10 -14.49 8.14
N LEU A 118 7.93 -14.27 6.83
CA LEU A 118 7.76 -15.35 5.85
C LEU A 118 9.09 -15.93 5.39
N SER A 119 10.09 -15.07 5.15
CA SER A 119 11.39 -15.49 4.65
C SER A 119 12.49 -14.50 5.09
N PRO A 120 12.99 -14.62 6.34
CA PRO A 120 13.98 -13.68 6.88
C PRO A 120 15.33 -13.75 6.16
N ASP A 121 15.64 -14.91 5.55
CA ASP A 121 16.90 -15.13 4.85
C ASP A 121 16.84 -14.74 3.36
N THR A 122 15.64 -14.45 2.83
CA THR A 122 15.48 -14.02 1.44
C THR A 122 15.50 -12.51 1.39
N TRP A 123 16.52 -11.94 0.75
CA TRP A 123 16.63 -10.51 0.52
C TRP A 123 17.18 -10.25 -0.88
N ASN A 124 16.56 -9.33 -1.63
CA ASN A 124 17.13 -8.86 -2.87
C ASN A 124 18.23 -7.82 -2.60
N ALA A 125 19.49 -8.22 -2.81
CA ALA A 125 20.65 -7.37 -2.59
C ALA A 125 20.66 -6.09 -3.46
N ASN A 126 19.93 -6.08 -4.58
CA ASN A 126 19.87 -4.93 -5.49
C ASN A 126 19.13 -3.73 -4.89
N TYR A 127 18.34 -3.90 -3.82
CA TYR A 127 17.68 -2.79 -3.12
C TYR A 127 18.63 -1.96 -2.23
N GLY A 128 19.87 -2.42 -2.05
CA GLY A 128 20.91 -1.70 -1.32
C GLY A 128 20.86 -1.89 0.21
N ALA A 129 21.95 -1.46 0.86
CA ALA A 129 22.17 -1.67 2.30
C ALA A 129 21.20 -0.87 3.19
N ASP A 130 20.81 0.34 2.76
CA ASP A 130 19.90 1.17 3.55
C ASP A 130 18.49 0.56 3.64
N MET A 131 17.99 0.00 2.54
CA MET A 131 16.72 -0.74 2.55
C MET A 131 16.84 -2.05 3.32
N ARG A 132 17.99 -2.72 3.23
CA ARG A 132 18.26 -3.92 4.03
C ARG A 132 18.17 -3.62 5.53
N GLN A 133 18.79 -2.53 6.00
CA GLN A 133 18.73 -2.14 7.40
C GLN A 133 17.29 -1.89 7.85
N LYS A 134 16.47 -1.21 7.03
CA LYS A 134 15.04 -1.00 7.33
C LYS A 134 14.25 -2.31 7.40
N PHE A 135 14.56 -3.27 6.53
CA PHE A 135 13.98 -4.61 6.57
C PHE A 135 14.35 -5.35 7.86
N ASP A 136 15.63 -5.32 8.24
CA ASP A 136 16.12 -5.96 9.46
C ASP A 136 15.49 -5.32 10.71
N ASP A 137 15.42 -3.99 10.77
CA ASP A 137 14.79 -3.23 11.86
C ASP A 137 13.29 -3.53 11.99
N ALA A 138 12.58 -3.59 10.86
CA ALA A 138 11.16 -3.93 10.81
C ALA A 138 10.90 -5.37 11.28
N THR A 139 11.75 -6.32 10.86
CA THR A 139 11.68 -7.72 11.27
C THR A 139 11.95 -7.89 12.76
N ALA A 140 12.97 -7.21 13.29
CA ALA A 140 13.30 -7.24 14.72
C ALA A 140 12.22 -6.60 15.60
N SER A 141 11.49 -5.61 15.06
CA SER A 141 10.42 -4.90 15.76
C SER A 141 9.03 -5.50 15.54
N ALA A 142 8.93 -6.60 14.78
CA ALA A 142 7.65 -7.21 14.45
C ALA A 142 6.91 -7.68 15.72
N PRO A 143 5.57 -7.52 15.79
CA PRO A 143 4.80 -8.05 16.91
C PRO A 143 5.02 -9.55 17.06
N THR A 144 5.26 -10.01 18.29
CA THR A 144 5.38 -11.45 18.60
C THR A 144 4.11 -12.06 19.18
N ALA A 145 3.18 -11.21 19.64
CA ALA A 145 1.91 -11.66 20.17
C ALA A 145 1.02 -12.22 19.05
N GLU A 146 0.31 -13.31 19.36
CA GLU A 146 -0.62 -13.95 18.42
C GLU A 146 -2.02 -13.31 18.48
N GLY A 147 -2.71 -13.30 17.34
CA GLY A 147 -4.16 -13.17 17.22
C GLY A 147 -4.80 -14.46 16.72
N GLN A 148 -6.09 -14.42 16.42
CA GLN A 148 -6.81 -15.55 15.82
C GLN A 148 -7.52 -15.13 14.53
N ILE A 149 -7.34 -15.89 13.46
CA ILE A 149 -8.07 -15.71 12.19
C ILE A 149 -9.14 -16.79 12.11
N LYS A 150 -10.38 -16.36 11.81
CA LYS A 150 -11.50 -17.24 11.52
C LYS A 150 -12.13 -16.82 10.21
N VAL A 151 -12.29 -17.76 9.29
CA VAL A 151 -13.03 -17.53 8.05
C VAL A 151 -14.45 -18.06 8.22
N ARG A 152 -15.42 -17.23 7.89
CA ARG A 152 -16.83 -17.58 7.78
C ARG A 152 -17.19 -17.54 6.31
N SER A 153 -17.66 -18.66 5.76
CA SER A 153 -18.24 -18.69 4.43
C SER A 153 -19.69 -19.12 4.47
N VAL A 154 -20.39 -18.62 3.46
CA VAL A 154 -21.77 -18.91 3.08
C VAL A 154 -21.81 -19.97 1.97
N THR A 155 -20.66 -20.29 1.38
CA THR A 155 -20.45 -21.39 0.43
C THR A 155 -19.56 -22.47 1.05
N LYS A 156 -19.54 -23.65 0.42
CA LYS A 156 -18.62 -24.73 0.81
C LYS A 156 -17.18 -24.28 0.52
N ILE A 157 -16.40 -24.08 1.58
CA ILE A 157 -14.95 -23.86 1.48
C ILE A 157 -14.30 -25.23 1.33
N ALA A 158 -13.43 -25.39 0.35
CA ALA A 158 -12.56 -26.56 0.28
C ALA A 158 -11.40 -26.39 1.26
N GLU A 159 -10.61 -25.34 1.07
CA GLU A 159 -9.40 -25.09 1.83
C GLU A 159 -9.22 -23.58 2.10
N VAL A 160 -8.45 -23.25 3.13
CA VAL A 160 -7.99 -21.89 3.41
C VAL A 160 -6.48 -21.91 3.48
N ALA A 161 -5.83 -20.97 2.80
CA ALA A 161 -4.40 -20.73 2.92
C ALA A 161 -4.14 -19.39 3.59
N ILE A 162 -3.19 -19.36 4.51
CA ILE A 162 -2.66 -18.15 5.13
C ILE A 162 -1.18 -18.09 4.83
N ASP A 163 -0.74 -16.97 4.24
CA ASP A 163 0.65 -16.72 3.87
C ASP A 163 1.29 -17.83 3.02
N GLY A 164 0.49 -18.42 2.12
CA GLY A 164 0.90 -19.49 1.23
C GLY A 164 0.83 -20.90 1.82
N GLN A 165 0.36 -21.05 3.06
CA GLN A 165 0.24 -22.35 3.73
C GLN A 165 -1.23 -22.74 3.93
N ILE A 166 -1.62 -23.95 3.52
CA ILE A 166 -2.96 -24.49 3.79
C ILE A 166 -3.09 -24.78 5.29
N VAL A 167 -4.19 -24.32 5.89
CA VAL A 167 -4.39 -24.35 7.34
C VAL A 167 -5.81 -24.78 7.72
N GLU A 168 -5.94 -25.38 8.91
CA GLU A 168 -7.23 -25.65 9.53
C GLU A 168 -7.75 -24.43 10.28
N MET A 169 -9.07 -24.20 10.22
CA MET A 169 -9.71 -23.02 10.82
C MET A 169 -10.50 -23.38 12.08
N PRO A 170 -10.50 -22.52 13.12
CA PRO A 170 -9.76 -21.25 13.23
C PRO A 170 -8.27 -21.47 13.54
N ILE A 171 -7.41 -20.55 13.11
CA ILE A 171 -5.96 -20.60 13.31
C ILE A 171 -5.46 -19.43 14.16
N LYS A 172 -4.44 -19.68 14.98
CA LYS A 172 -3.64 -18.62 15.62
C LYS A 172 -2.48 -18.23 14.71
N ALA A 173 -2.27 -16.93 14.54
CA ALA A 173 -1.17 -16.41 13.77
C ALA A 173 -0.56 -15.21 14.51
N THR A 174 0.73 -14.96 14.29
CA THR A 174 1.42 -13.77 14.79
C THR A 174 0.71 -12.50 14.33
N ALA A 175 0.60 -11.46 15.15
CA ALA A 175 -0.04 -10.21 14.72
C ALA A 175 0.71 -9.52 13.57
N GLY A 176 -0.03 -8.81 12.71
CA GLY A 176 0.48 -8.07 11.55
C GLY A 176 -0.22 -8.43 10.22
N LEU A 177 0.37 -8.02 9.10
CA LEU A 177 -0.20 -8.26 7.77
C LEU A 177 -0.12 -9.73 7.37
N HIS A 178 -1.23 -10.29 6.89
CA HIS A 178 -1.34 -11.64 6.33
C HIS A 178 -2.10 -11.64 5.01
N LEU A 179 -1.75 -12.55 4.11
CA LEU A 179 -2.58 -12.90 2.97
C LEU A 179 -3.47 -14.09 3.33
N VAL A 180 -4.79 -13.94 3.21
CA VAL A 180 -5.75 -15.04 3.32
C VAL A 180 -6.28 -15.36 1.93
N GLN A 181 -6.04 -16.57 1.44
CA GLN A 181 -6.63 -17.11 0.20
C GLN A 181 -7.62 -18.22 0.54
N VAL A 182 -8.79 -18.18 -0.08
CA VAL A 182 -9.84 -19.20 0.10
C VAL A 182 -10.08 -19.89 -1.23
N MET A 183 -9.94 -21.21 -1.20
CA MET A 183 -10.04 -22.06 -2.38
C MET A 183 -11.42 -22.71 -2.48
N ASP A 184 -11.84 -22.94 -3.72
CA ASP A 184 -12.92 -23.87 -4.03
C ASP A 184 -12.38 -25.29 -4.30
N GLU A 185 -13.26 -26.19 -4.72
CA GLU A 185 -12.91 -27.59 -5.03
C GLU A 185 -11.94 -27.72 -6.23
N THR A 186 -11.69 -26.64 -6.99
CA THR A 186 -10.78 -26.63 -8.15
C THR A 186 -9.34 -26.30 -7.79
N THR A 187 -9.01 -26.17 -6.50
CA THR A 187 -7.68 -25.78 -5.97
C THR A 187 -7.21 -24.36 -6.35
N LEU A 188 -8.07 -23.59 -7.01
CA LEU A 188 -7.82 -22.19 -7.31
C LEU A 188 -8.41 -21.31 -6.20
N ALA A 189 -7.67 -20.26 -5.83
CA ALA A 189 -8.20 -19.20 -5.00
C ALA A 189 -9.36 -18.52 -5.75
N ARG A 190 -10.50 -18.41 -5.07
CA ARG A 190 -11.68 -17.65 -5.54
C ARG A 190 -11.89 -16.35 -4.76
N PHE A 191 -11.13 -16.21 -3.70
CA PHE A 191 -11.14 -15.06 -2.83
C PHE A 191 -9.75 -14.92 -2.22
N ALA A 192 -9.25 -13.69 -2.21
CA ALA A 192 -8.06 -13.33 -1.47
C ALA A 192 -8.27 -12.01 -0.76
N ARG A 193 -7.70 -11.89 0.43
CA ARG A 193 -7.69 -10.63 1.17
C ARG A 193 -6.42 -10.51 1.98
N ILE A 194 -5.80 -9.35 1.88
CA ILE A 194 -4.76 -8.92 2.80
C ILE A 194 -5.44 -8.38 4.05
N VAL A 195 -5.06 -8.88 5.22
CA VAL A 195 -5.64 -8.48 6.50
C VAL A 195 -4.53 -8.10 7.47
N ASP A 196 -4.77 -7.09 8.30
CA ASP A 196 -3.91 -6.77 9.44
C ASP A 196 -4.51 -7.42 10.69
N LEU A 197 -3.82 -8.43 11.23
CA LEU A 197 -4.27 -9.20 12.39
C LEU A 197 -3.85 -8.50 13.69
N PRO A 198 -4.79 -7.97 14.50
CA PRO A 198 -4.48 -7.43 15.81
C PRO A 198 -4.02 -8.51 16.80
N ALA A 199 -3.07 -8.15 17.67
CA ALA A 199 -2.60 -9.00 18.76
C ALA A 199 -3.71 -9.28 19.78
N LYS A 200 -3.81 -10.55 20.22
CA LYS A 200 -4.76 -11.03 21.24
C LYS A 200 -6.24 -10.83 20.89
N GLU A 201 -6.53 -10.52 19.63
CA GLU A 201 -7.89 -10.31 19.12
C GLU A 201 -8.24 -11.41 18.10
N GLN A 202 -9.54 -11.57 17.85
CA GLN A 202 -10.05 -12.47 16.83
C GLN A 202 -10.53 -11.67 15.61
N LEU A 203 -9.93 -11.91 14.46
CA LEU A 203 -10.39 -11.40 13.18
C LEU A 203 -11.32 -12.43 12.52
N VAL A 204 -12.55 -12.03 12.22
CA VAL A 204 -13.52 -12.85 11.49
C VAL A 204 -13.66 -12.34 10.06
N LEU A 205 -13.21 -13.13 9.10
CA LEU A 205 -13.30 -12.82 7.67
C LEU A 205 -14.54 -13.46 7.07
N THR A 206 -15.45 -12.64 6.53
CA THR A 206 -16.63 -13.13 5.81
C THR A 206 -16.34 -13.19 4.32
N VAL A 207 -16.41 -14.38 3.73
CA VAL A 207 -16.24 -14.60 2.29
C VAL A 207 -17.59 -14.40 1.61
N PRO A 208 -17.72 -13.49 0.63
CA PRO A 208 -18.97 -13.27 -0.08
C PRO A 208 -19.38 -14.49 -0.92
N VAL A 209 -20.69 -14.72 -1.09
CA VAL A 209 -21.18 -15.69 -2.09
C VAL A 209 -20.89 -15.10 -3.48
N ARG A 210 -20.06 -15.76 -4.29
CA ARG A 210 -20.19 -15.62 -5.75
C ARG A 210 -21.30 -16.56 -6.20
N ARG A 211 -22.40 -16.00 -6.69
CA ARG A 211 -23.41 -16.81 -7.37
C ARG A 211 -22.84 -17.19 -8.74
N VAL A 212 -22.68 -18.48 -8.96
CA VAL A 212 -22.32 -19.03 -10.27
C VAL A 212 -23.48 -18.73 -11.21
N GLY A 213 -23.32 -17.76 -12.11
CA GLY A 213 -24.35 -17.33 -13.07
C GLY A 213 -24.72 -15.85 -13.02
N ASP A 214 -24.36 -15.14 -11.94
CA ASP A 214 -24.45 -13.68 -11.88
C ASP A 214 -23.03 -13.13 -12.17
N GLU A 215 -22.67 -13.01 -13.46
CA GLU A 215 -21.40 -12.43 -13.95
C GLU A 215 -21.27 -10.93 -13.69
N GLU A 216 -22.00 -10.39 -12.72
CA GLU A 216 -21.82 -9.02 -12.25
C GLU A 216 -20.58 -8.99 -11.35
N TRP A 217 -19.42 -8.84 -11.98
CA TRP A 217 -18.15 -8.60 -11.32
C TRP A 217 -18.30 -7.40 -10.39
N MET A 218 -18.39 -7.64 -9.08
CA MET A 218 -18.21 -6.56 -8.12
C MET A 218 -16.73 -6.15 -8.20
N PRO A 219 -16.42 -4.87 -8.44
CA PRO A 219 -15.07 -4.39 -8.24
C PRO A 219 -14.61 -4.79 -6.84
N PRO A 220 -13.28 -5.02 -6.63
CA PRO A 220 -12.76 -5.24 -5.29
C PRO A 220 -13.36 -4.16 -4.39
N PRO A 221 -14.01 -4.53 -3.27
CA PRO A 221 -14.61 -3.54 -2.39
C PRO A 221 -13.51 -2.54 -2.05
N ASP A 222 -13.80 -1.24 -2.21
CA ASP A 222 -12.92 -0.19 -1.72
C ASP A 222 -12.43 -0.61 -0.33
N SER A 223 -11.12 -0.53 -0.13
CA SER A 223 -10.38 -1.03 1.04
C SER A 223 -10.88 -0.49 2.40
N SER A 224 -11.91 0.36 2.40
CA SER A 224 -12.50 1.06 3.53
C SER A 224 -13.45 0.22 4.41
N LEU A 225 -13.91 -0.96 3.97
CA LEU A 225 -14.79 -1.83 4.77
C LEU A 225 -14.01 -2.95 5.48
N ILE A 226 -13.19 -2.56 6.46
CA ILE A 226 -12.71 -3.45 7.53
C ILE A 226 -13.65 -3.24 8.72
N MET A 227 -14.64 -4.12 8.88
CA MET A 227 -15.41 -4.18 10.12
C MET A 227 -14.60 -5.00 11.14
N THR A 228 -13.71 -4.34 11.88
CA THR A 228 -13.05 -4.96 13.04
C THR A 228 -14.10 -5.17 14.12
N TYR A 229 -14.64 -6.38 14.22
CA TYR A 229 -15.49 -6.72 15.36
C TYR A 229 -14.62 -6.85 16.60
N ARG A 230 -14.45 -5.76 17.34
CA ARG A 230 -13.97 -5.82 18.72
C ARG A 230 -15.05 -6.51 19.55
N GLY A 231 -14.92 -7.82 19.74
CA GLY A 231 -15.69 -8.52 20.75
C GLY A 231 -15.46 -7.80 22.08
N HIS A 232 -16.49 -7.15 22.62
CA HIS A 232 -16.40 -6.62 23.97
C HIS A 232 -16.08 -7.80 24.90
N PRO A 233 -15.02 -7.72 25.73
CA PRO A 233 -14.83 -8.71 26.77
C PRO A 233 -16.11 -8.68 27.60
N SER A 234 -16.74 -9.84 27.73
CA SER A 234 -17.87 -10.05 28.63
C SER A 234 -17.45 -9.48 29.99
N ARG A 235 -18.04 -8.35 30.37
CA ARG A 235 -17.86 -7.80 31.71
C ARG A 235 -18.52 -8.79 32.64
N ASP A 236 -17.71 -9.67 33.22
CA ASP A 236 -18.05 -10.29 34.49
C ASP A 236 -18.26 -9.12 35.47
N LEU A 237 -19.55 -8.84 35.69
CA LEU A 237 -20.04 -7.87 36.64
C LEU A 237 -19.70 -8.38 38.04
N ILE A 238 -18.48 -8.12 38.49
CA ILE A 238 -18.14 -8.22 39.91
C ILE A 238 -18.90 -7.08 40.59
N ILE A 239 -20.05 -7.41 41.19
CA ILE A 239 -20.74 -6.57 42.16
C ILE A 239 -19.87 -6.55 43.43
N GLY A 240 -18.90 -5.65 43.45
CA GLY A 240 -18.04 -5.36 44.59
C GLY A 240 -18.32 -3.94 45.08
N SER A 241 -18.92 -3.86 46.25
CA SER A 241 -19.34 -2.66 46.98
C SER A 241 -18.23 -1.62 47.18
N GLY A 242 -18.55 -0.36 46.87
CA GLY A 242 -18.15 0.84 47.63
C GLY A 242 -16.67 1.25 47.60
N VAL A 243 -16.38 2.40 46.98
CA VAL A 243 -15.87 3.64 47.62
C VAL A 243 -15.61 4.67 46.50
N THR A 244 -16.11 5.88 46.73
CA THR A 244 -16.06 7.07 45.90
C THR A 244 -14.63 7.56 45.67
N ALA A 245 -14.26 7.82 44.41
CA ALA A 245 -13.15 8.71 44.08
C ALA A 245 -13.55 9.58 42.89
N VAL A 246 -13.78 10.86 43.18
CA VAL A 246 -13.97 11.93 42.20
C VAL A 246 -12.60 12.29 41.65
N ALA A 247 -12.39 12.13 40.34
CA ALA A 247 -11.24 12.70 39.64
C ALA A 247 -11.74 13.48 38.42
N THR A 248 -11.63 14.79 38.54
CA THR A 248 -11.86 15.79 37.49
C THR A 248 -10.80 15.62 36.39
N ILE A 249 -11.21 15.35 35.15
CA ILE A 249 -10.36 15.56 33.97
C ILE A 249 -11.08 16.56 33.08
N ALA A 250 -10.61 17.81 33.14
CA ALA A 250 -10.82 18.80 32.09
C ALA A 250 -9.58 18.77 31.19
N SER A 251 -9.74 18.40 29.93
CA SER A 251 -8.83 18.77 28.83
C SER A 251 -9.60 18.67 27.52
N LEU A 252 -9.61 19.79 26.80
CA LEU A 252 -10.33 20.02 25.56
C LEU A 252 -9.83 19.10 24.44
N ALA A 253 -10.74 18.39 23.79
CA ALA A 253 -10.53 17.91 22.43
C ALA A 253 -11.04 19.00 21.48
N VAL A 254 -10.11 19.74 20.87
CA VAL A 254 -10.39 20.59 19.72
C VAL A 254 -10.55 19.68 18.51
N ALA A 255 -11.69 19.80 17.85
CA ALA A 255 -11.99 19.15 16.58
C ALA A 255 -11.02 19.61 15.49
N GLY A 256 -10.48 18.66 14.74
CA GLY A 256 -9.82 18.86 13.45
C GLY A 256 -10.36 17.85 12.46
N VAL A 257 -11.59 18.08 12.01
CA VAL A 257 -12.20 17.48 10.82
C VAL A 257 -11.77 18.34 9.64
N ALA A 258 -10.94 17.82 8.75
CA ALA A 258 -10.85 18.17 7.32
C ALA A 258 -9.65 17.44 6.70
N ASN A 259 -9.89 16.45 5.83
CA ASN A 259 -9.26 16.39 4.51
C ASN A 259 -9.95 15.33 3.63
N GLU A 260 -11.21 15.59 3.26
CA GLU A 260 -11.74 15.11 1.97
C GLU A 260 -11.62 16.28 1.00
N GLN A 261 -11.24 15.97 -0.25
CA GLN A 261 -10.95 16.84 -1.40
C GLN A 261 -9.46 17.04 -1.70
N PHE A 262 -8.86 16.09 -2.42
CA PHE A 262 -7.98 16.35 -3.57
C PHE A 262 -7.68 15.04 -4.31
N LEU A 263 -8.67 14.52 -5.06
CA LEU A 263 -8.43 13.59 -6.16
C LEU A 263 -9.28 14.06 -7.34
N ASN A 264 -8.80 15.13 -7.98
CA ASN A 264 -9.11 15.51 -9.35
C ASN A 264 -7.90 16.32 -9.83
N THR A 265 -6.83 15.63 -10.19
CA THR A 265 -5.80 16.20 -11.06
C THR A 265 -6.13 15.83 -12.50
N PRO A 266 -6.24 16.82 -13.41
CA PRO A 266 -6.55 16.58 -14.81
C PRO A 266 -5.41 15.85 -15.52
N THR A 267 -5.78 15.08 -16.53
CA THR A 267 -4.90 14.41 -17.48
C THR A 267 -3.91 15.37 -18.15
N GLU A 268 -2.78 14.79 -18.54
CA GLU A 268 -1.45 15.34 -18.83
C GLU A 268 -1.31 16.31 -20.03
N TYR A 269 -2.27 17.20 -20.31
CA TYR A 269 -2.19 18.08 -21.50
C TYR A 269 -2.12 19.60 -21.26
N GLU A 270 -2.16 20.09 -20.01
CA GLU A 270 -2.23 21.54 -19.73
C GLU A 270 -1.22 22.06 -18.67
N ALA A 271 -0.14 21.33 -18.35
CA ALA A 271 0.81 21.74 -17.31
C ALA A 271 2.12 22.39 -17.82
N LYS A 272 2.14 22.95 -19.03
CA LYS A 272 3.38 23.49 -19.65
C LYS A 272 3.55 25.01 -19.63
N LYS A 273 2.85 25.77 -18.77
CA LYS A 273 2.94 27.25 -18.84
C LYS A 273 3.31 28.04 -17.60
N HIS A 274 3.35 27.49 -16.38
CA HIS A 274 3.68 28.33 -15.22
C HIS A 274 4.48 27.59 -14.14
N MET A 275 5.80 27.64 -14.21
CA MET A 275 6.65 27.54 -13.02
C MET A 275 7.94 28.33 -13.23
N THR A 276 7.89 29.62 -12.88
CA THR A 276 9.08 30.44 -12.64
C THR A 276 9.26 30.57 -11.12
N VAL A 277 10.35 29.98 -10.65
CA VAL A 277 11.04 30.05 -9.35
C VAL A 277 10.59 31.13 -8.36
N ASN A 278 10.46 30.77 -7.07
CA ASN A 278 10.80 31.68 -5.97
C ASN A 278 11.59 30.98 -4.85
N ARG A 279 12.93 31.08 -4.92
CA ARG A 279 13.92 30.45 -4.02
C ARG A 279 14.16 31.24 -2.72
N ALA A 280 13.42 32.34 -2.51
CA ALA A 280 13.63 33.27 -1.40
C ALA A 280 12.83 32.92 -0.11
N THR A 281 11.78 32.11 -0.20
CA THR A 281 10.90 31.82 0.95
C THR A 281 11.41 30.69 1.84
N PHE A 282 12.39 29.90 1.39
CA PHE A 282 12.89 28.74 2.15
C PHE A 282 14.00 29.09 3.16
N LEU A 283 14.64 30.25 3.04
CA LEU A 283 15.74 30.66 3.92
C LEU A 283 15.31 31.54 5.11
N SER A 284 14.06 32.02 5.15
CA SER A 284 13.51 32.75 6.32
C SER A 284 12.94 31.82 7.40
N GLY A 285 12.66 30.56 7.08
CA GLY A 285 12.11 29.58 8.04
C GLY A 285 13.13 29.02 9.04
N ILE A 286 14.43 29.04 8.73
CA ILE A 286 15.48 28.46 9.59
C ILE A 286 15.97 29.46 10.66
N ALA A 287 15.73 30.77 10.47
CA ALA A 287 16.13 31.79 11.44
C ALA A 287 15.15 31.96 12.63
N ALA A 288 13.92 31.47 12.54
CA ALA A 288 12.91 31.61 13.59
C ALA A 288 12.89 30.46 14.62
N GLY A 289 13.51 29.31 14.31
CA GLY A 289 13.54 28.13 15.20
C GLY A 289 14.65 28.15 16.27
N ALA A 290 15.66 29.00 16.13
CA ALA A 290 16.83 29.02 17.03
C ALA A 290 16.64 29.92 18.28
N ALA A 291 15.60 30.75 18.33
CA ALA A 291 15.38 31.69 19.45
C ALA A 291 14.57 31.10 20.61
N THR A 292 13.79 30.04 20.40
CA THR A 292 12.90 29.47 21.42
C THR A 292 13.49 28.27 22.18
N GLY A 293 14.55 27.65 21.63
CA GLY A 293 15.23 26.50 22.27
C GLY A 293 16.28 26.86 23.33
N GLY A 294 16.66 28.13 23.44
CA GLY A 294 17.72 28.59 24.35
C GLY A 294 17.26 29.00 25.76
N LEU A 295 15.96 28.99 26.06
CA LEU A 295 15.41 29.56 27.30
C LEU A 295 14.92 28.54 28.34
N ILE A 296 15.06 27.23 28.06
CA ILE A 296 14.65 26.16 29.00
C ILE A 296 15.86 25.51 29.70
N ILE A 297 17.08 25.68 29.18
CA ILE A 297 18.31 25.19 29.81
C ILE A 297 18.99 26.34 30.58
N GLY A 298 18.28 26.90 31.56
CA GLY A 298 18.78 28.02 32.37
C GLY A 298 18.21 28.12 33.78
N ALA A 299 17.39 27.17 34.22
CA ALA A 299 16.64 27.27 35.47
C ALA A 299 16.79 26.07 36.44
N VAL A 300 17.82 25.23 36.29
CA VAL A 300 18.03 24.05 37.19
C VAL A 300 19.37 24.05 37.92
N VAL A 301 20.15 25.13 37.87
CA VAL A 301 21.39 25.24 38.67
C VAL A 301 21.37 26.51 39.49
N GLN A 302 20.68 26.48 40.63
CA GLN A 302 21.05 27.22 41.86
C GLN A 302 20.09 26.87 43.01
N GLY A 303 20.59 26.10 43.99
CA GLY A 303 19.87 25.85 45.23
C GLY A 303 20.49 24.79 46.13
N LYS A 304 21.59 25.14 46.82
CA LYS A 304 22.03 24.70 48.18
C LYS A 304 23.52 25.01 48.37
N TRP A 305 23.88 26.14 48.97
CA TRP A 305 24.13 26.36 50.41
C TRP A 305 23.79 27.81 50.74
#